data_AF-A0A495VCE9-F1
#
_entry.id   AF-A0A495VCE9-F1
#
_cell.length_a   1.000
_cell.length_b   1.000
_cell.length_c   1.000
_cell.angle_alpha   90.00
_cell.angle_beta   90.00
_cell.angle_gamma   90.00
#
_symmetry.space_group_name_H-M   'P 1'
#
loop_
_entity.id
_entity.type
_entity.pdbx_description
1 polymer ?
#
loop_
_entity_poly.entity_id
_entity_poly.type
_entity_poly.pdbx_seq_one_letter_code
_entity_poly.pdbx_strand_id
1 'polypeptide(L)'
;MHHTLAAAVRRFRRFRADGRVRSVAACGVLGLAVSLAGCAGTRPDLPVGAASERVPPVARATEPPPWQGIDETLAEDARPSTLLPSDSLPGAARPTEGILFNDPGAPPVLFSQDPEILRAEVAAECLSARSMSISTRDGLDALVSSLYSSVIDPAEGTEALILGNCAPLADIVREMVAKGGEQVQGSVAERALVLSAPRARRAIETAAADGLTRHRELSGSGSGPTRLARDHAMAYFPSAGSAVRIESSGGLDRLYRRAVSGFGVYTFVMVGPNVERLAQTDQARHQELFRLVETYAAVGGDAAPRPDAHVFLIPVDAELGGMPLFNQVAADLSDRMRRQLIEDLRGQGEAGLAARLQKGAGPFLVAALEPDLLPGRVGAHRLVADLSELGIEHLYAVVDAFDRDIGLDLAGRPESLEAIRDRLGDVRAPQSSDAGTVATSESVWLFLLGDPGESGAGAGAAIGRLMLGVADLLKNEPPSA
;
A
#
# COMPACT_ATOMS: atom_id res chain seq x y z
N MET A 1 26.73 -64.09 -23.44
CA MET A 1 25.26 -64.19 -23.55
C MET A 1 24.71 -62.78 -23.58
N HIS A 2 24.34 -62.31 -24.76
CA HIS A 2 23.81 -60.97 -25.02
C HIS A 2 22.28 -61.01 -24.96
N HIS A 3 21.67 -60.09 -24.22
CA HIS A 3 20.25 -59.76 -24.38
C HIS A 3 20.09 -58.28 -24.67
N THR A 4 19.92 -58.00 -25.96
CA THR A 4 19.37 -56.79 -26.57
C THR A 4 17.85 -56.81 -26.37
N LEU A 5 17.28 -55.72 -25.84
CA LEU A 5 15.83 -55.47 -25.86
C LEU A 5 15.51 -54.34 -26.83
N ALA A 6 14.55 -54.63 -27.70
CA ALA A 6 14.16 -53.87 -28.87
C ALA A 6 13.20 -52.71 -28.53
N ALA A 7 13.36 -51.62 -29.28
CA ALA A 7 12.52 -50.45 -29.29
C ALA A 7 11.17 -50.72 -30.00
N ALA A 8 10.07 -50.20 -29.45
CA ALA A 8 8.77 -50.16 -30.10
C ALA A 8 8.44 -48.74 -30.57
N VAL A 9 8.47 -48.54 -31.89
CA VAL A 9 8.06 -47.31 -32.58
C VAL A 9 6.54 -47.27 -32.68
N ARG A 10 5.88 -46.31 -32.03
CA ARG A 10 4.45 -46.00 -32.27
C ARG A 10 4.33 -44.84 -33.26
N ARG A 11 3.76 -45.15 -34.42
CA ARG A 11 3.36 -44.21 -35.48
C ARG A 11 2.18 -43.35 -35.01
N PHE A 12 2.33 -42.04 -35.02
CA PHE A 12 1.19 -41.11 -34.91
C PHE A 12 0.59 -40.84 -36.29
N ARG A 13 -0.73 -41.07 -36.39
CA ARG A 13 -1.56 -40.76 -37.57
C ARG A 13 -1.77 -39.25 -37.67
N ARG A 14 -1.51 -38.70 -38.85
CA ARG A 14 -1.88 -37.33 -39.25
C ARG A 14 -3.40 -37.25 -39.43
N PHE A 15 -4.06 -36.38 -38.66
CA PHE A 15 -5.39 -35.88 -38.97
C PHE A 15 -5.24 -34.62 -39.83
N ARG A 16 -5.76 -34.68 -41.06
CA ARG A 16 -6.01 -33.52 -41.94
C ARG A 16 -7.36 -32.94 -41.51
N ALA A 17 -7.39 -31.67 -41.12
CA ALA A 17 -8.62 -30.90 -41.02
C ALA A 17 -8.65 -29.91 -42.19
N ASP A 18 -9.57 -30.14 -43.12
CA ASP A 18 -9.95 -29.20 -44.16
C ASP A 18 -10.81 -28.09 -43.55
N GLY A 19 -10.29 -26.86 -43.54
CA GLY A 19 -11.01 -25.66 -43.11
C GLY A 19 -11.11 -24.67 -44.26
N ARG A 20 -12.28 -24.60 -44.90
CA ARG A 20 -12.62 -23.66 -45.99
C ARG A 20 -12.58 -22.21 -45.49
N VAL A 21 -11.81 -21.38 -46.18
CA VAL A 21 -11.85 -19.92 -46.11
C VAL A 21 -13.14 -19.44 -46.79
N ARG A 22 -13.99 -18.71 -46.05
CA ARG A 22 -15.05 -17.86 -46.61
C ARG A 22 -14.68 -16.41 -46.36
N SER A 23 -14.26 -15.74 -47.42
CA SER A 23 -14.16 -14.30 -47.55
C SER A 23 -15.56 -13.69 -47.56
N VAL A 24 -15.82 -12.75 -46.66
CA VAL A 24 -16.95 -11.83 -46.75
C VAL A 24 -16.37 -10.43 -46.84
N ALA A 25 -16.48 -9.86 -48.04
CA ALA A 25 -16.33 -8.44 -48.29
C ALA A 25 -17.59 -7.72 -47.81
N ALA A 26 -17.43 -6.64 -47.06
CA ALA A 26 -18.49 -5.66 -46.84
C ALA A 26 -17.91 -4.25 -46.96
N CYS A 27 -18.30 -3.60 -48.05
CA CYS A 27 -18.20 -2.17 -48.26
C CYS A 27 -19.03 -1.42 -47.21
N GLY A 28 -18.56 -0.23 -46.81
CA GLY A 28 -19.34 0.69 -45.98
C GLY A 28 -18.61 2.02 -45.79
N VAL A 29 -18.57 2.84 -46.84
CA VAL A 29 -18.19 4.25 -46.81
C VAL A 29 -19.43 5.07 -46.44
N LEU A 30 -19.33 5.91 -45.41
CA LEU A 30 -20.12 7.12 -45.08
C LEU A 30 -19.45 7.69 -43.83
N GLY A 31 -18.85 8.88 -43.77
CA GLY A 31 -19.26 10.14 -44.36
C GLY A 31 -19.99 10.96 -43.31
N LEU A 32 -19.27 11.61 -42.39
CA LEU A 32 -19.86 12.65 -41.52
C LEU A 32 -18.80 13.67 -41.09
N ALA A 33 -18.91 14.85 -41.70
CA ALA A 33 -18.32 16.11 -41.28
C ALA A 33 -19.40 16.97 -40.61
N VAL A 34 -19.00 18.13 -40.04
CA VAL A 34 -19.81 19.24 -39.48
C VAL A 34 -20.19 19.00 -37.99
N SER A 35 -19.96 19.89 -37.01
CA SER A 35 -19.45 21.26 -36.94
C SER A 35 -18.97 21.58 -35.51
N LEU A 36 -17.95 22.42 -35.38
CA LEU A 36 -17.60 23.19 -34.18
C LEU A 36 -18.03 24.64 -34.37
N ALA A 37 -19.01 25.09 -33.58
CA ALA A 37 -19.35 26.48 -33.27
C ALA A 37 -20.35 26.39 -32.09
N GLY A 38 -20.12 26.97 -30.90
CA GLY A 38 -19.85 28.37 -30.63
C GLY A 38 -21.03 28.89 -29.79
N CYS A 39 -20.97 28.71 -28.46
CA CYS A 39 -21.99 29.21 -27.54
C CYS A 39 -21.71 30.68 -27.17
N ALA A 40 -22.39 31.61 -27.84
CA ALA A 40 -22.64 32.95 -27.33
C ALA A 40 -24.17 33.14 -27.26
N GLY A 41 -24.66 33.67 -26.14
CA GLY A 41 -26.06 33.60 -25.76
C GLY A 41 -26.99 34.61 -26.43
N THR A 42 -28.28 34.44 -26.18
CA THR A 42 -29.31 35.49 -26.18
C THR A 42 -30.54 35.00 -25.44
N ARG A 43 -31.07 35.84 -24.53
CA ARG A 43 -32.43 35.78 -23.99
C ARG A 43 -33.46 35.74 -25.13
N PRO A 44 -34.65 35.19 -24.87
CA PRO A 44 -35.81 36.05 -25.11
C PRO A 44 -36.86 35.99 -23.99
N ASP A 45 -37.65 37.06 -24.03
CA ASP A 45 -38.69 37.49 -23.14
C ASP A 45 -39.88 36.52 -22.95
N LEU A 46 -40.54 36.80 -21.83
CA LEU A 46 -41.83 36.32 -21.33
C LEU A 46 -42.96 36.26 -22.37
N PRO A 47 -44.02 35.51 -22.04
CA PRO A 47 -45.28 36.22 -21.85
C PRO A 47 -45.97 35.96 -20.51
N VAL A 48 -46.67 37.02 -20.13
CA VAL A 48 -47.53 37.27 -18.97
C VAL A 48 -48.77 36.35 -18.96
N GLY A 49 -49.22 35.95 -17.75
CA GLY A 49 -50.65 35.71 -17.51
C GLY A 49 -51.04 34.78 -16.35
N ALA A 50 -51.41 35.39 -15.21
CA ALA A 50 -52.38 34.94 -14.17
C ALA A 50 -52.10 33.62 -13.41
N ALA A 51 -52.37 33.45 -12.11
CA ALA A 51 -53.21 34.16 -11.16
C ALA A 51 -52.64 34.04 -9.73
N SER A 52 -52.95 35.05 -8.91
CA SER A 52 -52.64 35.14 -7.49
C SER A 52 -53.37 34.09 -6.65
N GLU A 53 -52.66 33.43 -5.74
CA GLU A 53 -53.22 32.96 -4.48
C GLU A 53 -52.31 33.37 -3.31
N ARG A 54 -52.91 34.03 -2.32
CA ARG A 54 -52.23 34.72 -1.21
C ARG A 54 -51.80 33.73 -0.14
N VAL A 55 -50.51 33.76 0.22
CA VAL A 55 -49.95 33.11 1.42
C VAL A 55 -49.69 34.19 2.49
N PRO A 56 -50.07 33.98 3.77
CA PRO A 56 -49.93 34.97 4.84
C PRO A 56 -48.46 35.15 5.29
N PRO A 57 -48.12 36.30 5.92
CA PRO A 57 -46.74 36.67 6.20
C PRO A 57 -46.13 35.88 7.37
N VAL A 58 -44.89 35.43 7.14
CA VAL A 58 -43.98 34.87 8.14
C VAL A 58 -43.58 35.99 9.13
N ALA A 59 -43.86 35.76 10.40
CA ALA A 59 -43.41 36.61 11.50
C ALA A 59 -41.87 36.55 11.63
N ARG A 60 -41.25 37.72 11.73
CA ARG A 60 -39.84 37.88 12.16
C ARG A 60 -39.71 37.38 13.59
N ALA A 61 -38.86 36.39 13.81
CA ALA A 61 -38.41 36.01 15.14
C ALA A 61 -37.43 37.05 15.66
N THR A 62 -37.79 37.56 16.84
CA THR A 62 -37.11 38.51 17.71
C THR A 62 -35.84 37.93 18.34
N GLU A 63 -34.93 38.86 18.71
CA GLU A 63 -33.73 38.66 19.51
C GLU A 63 -33.96 37.81 20.79
N PRO A 64 -32.93 37.10 21.28
CA PRO A 64 -33.00 36.37 22.54
C PRO A 64 -32.92 37.32 23.75
N PRO A 65 -33.64 37.04 24.86
CA PRO A 65 -33.63 37.87 26.05
C PRO A 65 -32.39 37.62 26.94
N PRO A 66 -32.00 38.61 27.76
CA PRO A 66 -30.96 38.47 28.77
C PRO A 66 -31.54 37.87 30.05
N TRP A 67 -30.83 36.93 30.68
CA TRP A 67 -31.14 36.52 32.05
C TRP A 67 -29.95 36.81 32.98
N GLN A 68 -30.20 37.80 33.85
CA GLN A 68 -29.67 37.97 35.21
C GLN A 68 -29.85 36.64 35.98
N GLY A 69 -28.94 36.16 36.82
CA GLY A 69 -28.34 36.85 37.97
C GLY A 69 -29.15 36.50 39.23
N ILE A 70 -28.83 35.38 39.90
CA ILE A 70 -29.24 35.02 41.27
C ILE A 70 -28.13 34.09 41.80
N ASP A 71 -27.28 34.39 42.78
CA ASP A 71 -27.37 34.86 44.18
C ASP A 71 -26.85 33.73 45.08
N GLU A 72 -25.59 33.88 45.50
CA GLU A 72 -24.96 33.12 46.56
C GLU A 72 -25.45 33.71 47.89
N THR A 73 -26.28 32.98 48.62
CA THR A 73 -26.33 32.97 50.10
C THR A 73 -27.53 32.16 50.55
N LEU A 74 -27.27 31.04 51.23
CA LEU A 74 -27.97 30.65 52.46
C LEU A 74 -27.33 29.37 53.01
N ALA A 75 -26.70 29.56 54.17
CA ALA A 75 -26.20 28.54 55.06
C ALA A 75 -27.31 28.04 56.01
N GLU A 76 -27.01 26.93 56.68
CA GLU A 76 -27.57 26.46 57.96
C GLU A 76 -29.03 25.97 57.97
N ASP A 77 -29.22 24.65 58.12
CA ASP A 77 -29.56 24.01 59.41
C ASP A 77 -30.10 22.59 59.20
N ALA A 78 -29.48 21.60 59.85
CA ALA A 78 -30.14 20.45 60.50
C ALA A 78 -29.13 19.32 60.84
N ARG A 79 -28.75 19.24 62.12
CA ARG A 79 -28.44 17.98 62.83
C ARG A 79 -29.59 17.70 63.81
N PRO A 80 -29.90 16.43 64.15
CA PRO A 80 -29.28 15.76 65.32
C PRO A 80 -28.99 14.26 65.07
N SER A 81 -27.81 13.72 65.39
CA SER A 81 -27.32 13.17 66.69
C SER A 81 -28.04 11.94 67.27
N THR A 82 -27.39 10.77 67.20
CA THR A 82 -27.44 9.65 68.17
C THR A 82 -26.14 8.81 68.04
N LEU A 83 -25.17 8.98 68.95
CA LEU A 83 -24.81 8.08 70.07
C LEU A 83 -23.97 6.82 69.71
N LEU A 84 -22.63 6.97 69.80
CA LEU A 84 -21.58 6.17 70.52
C LEU A 84 -21.56 4.61 70.48
N PRO A 85 -20.40 3.91 70.72
CA PRO A 85 -19.15 4.40 71.33
C PRO A 85 -17.81 4.00 70.65
N SER A 86 -16.79 4.77 71.01
CA SER A 86 -15.35 4.49 70.88
C SER A 86 -14.89 3.28 71.67
N ASP A 87 -13.92 2.52 71.13
CA ASP A 87 -12.60 2.28 71.77
C ASP A 87 -11.80 1.24 70.96
N SER A 88 -10.64 1.65 70.44
CA SER A 88 -9.37 0.88 70.33
C SER A 88 -8.33 1.65 69.46
N LEU A 89 -7.29 2.18 70.12
CA LEU A 89 -6.04 2.70 69.51
C LEU A 89 -5.07 1.53 69.15
N PRO A 90 -3.82 1.76 68.71
CA PRO A 90 -3.40 1.74 67.31
C PRO A 90 -2.43 0.57 67.00
N GLY A 91 -2.72 -0.23 65.98
CA GLY A 91 -1.86 -1.32 65.53
C GLY A 91 -0.93 -0.90 64.39
N ALA A 92 0.32 -0.63 64.73
CA ALA A 92 1.55 -0.71 63.92
C ALA A 92 1.41 -0.73 62.39
N ALA A 93 1.95 0.32 61.75
CA ALA A 93 2.36 0.32 60.36
C ALA A 93 3.23 -0.91 60.05
N ARG A 94 2.75 -1.75 59.14
CA ARG A 94 3.59 -2.73 58.42
C ARG A 94 3.93 -2.15 57.06
N PRO A 95 5.19 -2.29 56.60
CA PRO A 95 5.60 -1.80 55.30
C PRO A 95 4.90 -2.62 54.22
N THR A 96 4.27 -1.93 53.27
CA THR A 96 3.90 -2.51 51.99
C THR A 96 5.19 -2.85 51.27
N GLU A 97 5.60 -4.12 51.34
CA GLU A 97 6.59 -4.71 50.44
C GLU A 97 6.11 -4.48 49.01
N GLY A 98 6.77 -3.55 48.33
CA GLY A 98 6.67 -3.39 46.89
C GLY A 98 7.10 -4.70 46.25
N ILE A 99 6.15 -5.36 45.59
CA ILE A 99 6.44 -6.48 44.72
C ILE A 99 7.17 -5.91 43.50
N LEU A 100 8.50 -6.05 43.52
CA LEU A 100 9.38 -5.86 42.38
C LEU A 100 9.05 -6.93 41.33
N PHE A 101 8.09 -6.64 40.44
CA PHE A 101 7.99 -7.31 39.15
C PHE A 101 8.99 -6.68 38.18
N ASN A 102 10.26 -7.06 38.33
CA ASN A 102 11.22 -6.95 37.23
C ASN A 102 11.52 -8.37 36.78
N ASP A 103 10.63 -8.92 35.95
CA ASP A 103 10.94 -10.10 35.15
C ASP A 103 11.69 -9.60 33.90
N PRO A 104 13.00 -9.88 33.74
CA PRO A 104 13.85 -9.30 32.69
C PRO A 104 13.61 -9.94 31.30
N GLY A 105 12.34 -10.18 30.98
CA GLY A 105 11.84 -10.66 29.69
C GLY A 105 10.38 -10.29 29.43
N ALA A 106 9.68 -9.65 30.38
CA ALA A 106 8.34 -9.13 30.14
C ALA A 106 8.44 -7.86 29.25
N PRO A 107 7.60 -7.74 28.20
CA PRO A 107 7.55 -6.51 27.41
C PRO A 107 7.27 -5.31 28.33
N PRO A 108 7.85 -4.13 28.05
CA PRO A 108 7.60 -2.95 28.85
C PRO A 108 6.10 -2.66 28.90
N VAL A 109 5.53 -2.65 30.10
CA VAL A 109 4.15 -2.21 30.33
C VAL A 109 4.09 -0.73 29.99
N LEU A 110 3.35 -0.36 28.94
CA LEU A 110 3.28 1.02 28.44
C LEU A 110 2.23 1.86 29.17
N PHE A 111 1.24 1.20 29.79
CA PHE A 111 0.13 1.85 30.50
C PHE A 111 -0.07 1.28 31.90
N SER A 112 -0.40 2.15 32.84
CA SER A 112 -0.78 1.76 34.20
C SER A 112 -2.07 0.93 34.22
N GLN A 113 -2.15 -0.03 35.15
CA GLN A 113 -3.39 -0.78 35.43
C GLN A 113 -4.31 -0.05 36.42
N ASP A 114 -3.87 1.08 36.99
CA ASP A 114 -4.75 1.94 37.78
C ASP A 114 -5.69 2.72 36.84
N PRO A 115 -7.02 2.57 36.94
CA PRO A 115 -7.95 3.22 36.02
C PRO A 115 -7.86 4.74 35.98
N GLU A 116 -7.50 5.41 37.08
CA GLU A 116 -7.36 6.87 37.07
C GLU A 116 -6.11 7.31 36.31
N ILE A 117 -5.00 6.60 36.52
CA ILE A 117 -3.73 6.86 35.83
C ILE A 117 -3.86 6.50 34.36
N LEU A 118 -4.47 5.36 34.03
CA LEU A 118 -4.71 4.91 32.66
C LEU A 118 -5.48 5.95 31.85
N ARG A 119 -6.56 6.53 32.41
CA ARG A 119 -7.33 7.58 31.73
C ARG A 119 -6.47 8.80 31.40
N ALA A 120 -5.58 9.21 32.32
CA ALA A 120 -4.69 10.33 32.12
C ALA A 120 -3.62 10.05 31.04
N GLU A 121 -3.01 8.87 31.07
CA GLU A 121 -2.01 8.42 30.10
C GLU A 121 -2.60 8.30 28.69
N VAL A 122 -3.74 7.63 28.55
CA VAL A 122 -4.45 7.48 27.27
C VAL A 122 -4.87 8.84 26.70
N ALA A 123 -5.39 9.74 27.53
CA ALA A 123 -5.76 11.09 27.09
C ALA A 123 -4.53 11.88 26.59
N ALA A 124 -3.39 11.78 27.27
CA ALA A 124 -2.14 12.42 26.87
C ALA A 124 -1.65 11.89 25.51
N GLU A 125 -1.67 10.58 25.32
CA GLU A 125 -1.24 9.95 24.06
C GLU A 125 -2.16 10.34 22.88
N CYS A 126 -3.47 10.40 23.12
CA CYS A 126 -4.43 10.85 22.11
C CYS A 126 -4.27 12.33 21.73
N LEU A 127 -3.81 13.19 22.65
CA LEU A 127 -3.45 14.57 22.34
C LEU A 127 -2.15 14.64 21.54
N SER A 128 -1.16 13.84 21.92
CA SER A 128 0.13 13.72 21.22
C SER A 128 -0.06 13.28 19.77
N ALA A 129 -0.80 12.20 19.52
CA ALA A 129 -1.09 11.69 18.17
C ALA A 129 -1.79 12.74 17.28
N ARG A 130 -2.73 13.52 17.84
CA ARG A 130 -3.39 14.62 17.13
C ARG A 130 -2.43 15.75 16.76
N SER A 131 -1.49 16.08 17.65
CA SER A 131 -0.49 17.14 17.41
C SER A 131 0.50 16.78 16.28
N MET A 132 0.78 15.48 16.10
CA MET A 132 1.69 14.98 15.06
C MET A 132 1.02 14.81 13.69
N SER A 133 -0.23 15.27 13.51
CA SER A 133 -1.00 15.12 12.26
C SER A 133 -1.12 13.66 11.78
N ILE A 134 -1.01 12.69 12.70
CA ILE A 134 -1.27 11.29 12.40
C ILE A 134 -2.77 11.16 12.14
N SER A 135 -3.15 10.36 11.14
CA SER A 135 -4.56 10.12 10.88
C SER A 135 -5.22 9.54 12.14
N THR A 136 -6.42 10.01 12.50
CA THR A 136 -7.12 9.56 13.71
C THR A 136 -7.28 8.04 13.74
N ARG A 137 -7.40 7.41 12.56
CA ARG A 137 -7.50 5.97 12.41
C ARG A 137 -6.19 5.24 12.72
N ASP A 138 -5.06 5.70 12.17
CA ASP A 138 -3.76 5.06 12.42
C ASP A 138 -3.30 5.26 13.86
N GLY A 139 -3.59 6.44 14.44
CA GLY A 139 -3.35 6.71 15.86
C GLY A 139 -4.18 5.81 16.79
N LEU A 140 -5.47 5.62 16.49
CA LEU A 140 -6.35 4.74 17.26
C LEU A 140 -5.90 3.28 17.17
N ASP A 141 -5.56 2.79 15.98
CA ASP A 141 -5.07 1.42 15.77
C ASP A 141 -3.82 1.11 16.61
N ALA A 142 -2.81 1.98 16.55
CA ALA A 142 -1.58 1.83 17.33
C ALA A 142 -1.82 1.88 18.84
N LEU A 143 -2.71 2.76 19.29
CA LEU A 143 -3.04 2.92 20.71
C LEU A 143 -3.79 1.70 21.26
N VAL A 144 -4.80 1.21 20.54
CA VAL A 144 -5.54 -0.01 20.91
C VAL A 144 -4.59 -1.22 20.98
N SER A 145 -3.69 -1.37 20.01
CA SER A 145 -2.66 -2.41 20.05
C SER A 145 -1.73 -2.29 21.27
N SER A 146 -1.41 -1.07 21.69
CA SER A 146 -0.56 -0.83 22.87
C SER A 146 -1.28 -1.14 24.19
N LEU A 147 -2.59 -0.86 24.27
CA LEU A 147 -3.44 -1.22 25.43
C LEU A 147 -3.53 -2.74 25.60
N TYR A 148 -3.78 -3.49 24.53
CA TYR A 148 -3.79 -4.97 24.58
C TYR A 148 -2.42 -5.54 24.94
N SER A 149 -1.34 -4.95 24.42
CA SER A 149 0.03 -5.37 24.73
C SER A 149 0.41 -5.10 26.20
N SER A 150 -0.22 -4.10 26.82
CA SER A 150 -0.08 -3.77 28.25
C SER A 150 -1.05 -4.56 29.15
N VAL A 151 -1.80 -5.51 28.58
CA VAL A 151 -2.74 -6.38 29.29
C VAL A 151 -3.81 -5.58 30.05
N ILE A 152 -4.25 -4.45 29.48
CA ILE A 152 -5.33 -3.64 30.05
C ILE A 152 -6.68 -4.31 29.81
N ASP A 153 -7.57 -4.27 30.81
CA ASP A 153 -8.93 -4.79 30.66
C ASP A 153 -9.66 -4.05 29.51
N PRO A 154 -10.32 -4.77 28.57
CA PRO A 154 -10.94 -4.14 27.42
C PRO A 154 -12.03 -3.11 27.77
N ALA A 155 -12.75 -3.28 28.88
CA ALA A 155 -13.73 -2.29 29.33
C ALA A 155 -13.00 -1.04 29.83
N GLU A 156 -11.97 -1.18 30.67
CA GLU A 156 -11.19 -0.05 31.18
C GLU A 156 -10.49 0.73 30.05
N GLY A 157 -9.89 0.03 29.08
CA GLY A 157 -9.31 0.63 27.89
C GLY A 157 -10.35 1.38 27.04
N THR A 158 -11.54 0.80 26.86
CA THR A 158 -12.65 1.45 26.13
C THR A 158 -13.11 2.73 26.85
N GLU A 159 -13.23 2.69 28.17
CA GLU A 159 -13.58 3.86 28.97
C GLU A 159 -12.53 4.97 28.85
N ALA A 160 -11.25 4.62 28.98
CA ALA A 160 -10.15 5.57 28.84
C ALA A 160 -10.13 6.24 27.45
N LEU A 161 -10.35 5.47 26.38
CA LEU A 161 -10.42 5.99 25.00
C LEU A 161 -11.62 6.93 24.79
N ILE A 162 -12.80 6.60 25.36
CA ILE A 162 -14.01 7.42 25.25
C ILE A 162 -13.84 8.73 26.03
N LEU A 163 -13.39 8.65 27.28
CA LEU A 163 -13.21 9.83 28.14
C LEU A 163 -12.07 10.72 27.65
N GLY A 164 -11.00 10.14 27.07
CA GLY A 164 -9.92 10.86 26.40
C GLY A 164 -10.31 11.48 25.05
N ASN A 165 -11.53 11.22 24.56
CA ASN A 165 -12.03 11.66 23.26
C ASN A 165 -11.03 11.38 22.13
N CYS A 166 -10.52 10.16 22.10
CA CYS A 166 -9.46 9.74 21.18
C CYS A 166 -9.93 9.60 19.73
N ALA A 167 -11.19 9.18 19.55
CA ALA A 167 -11.85 9.02 18.26
C ALA A 167 -13.39 9.05 18.46
N PRO A 168 -14.20 9.09 17.39
CA PRO A 168 -15.64 8.90 17.50
C PRO A 168 -15.98 7.57 18.19
N LEU A 169 -17.01 7.57 19.04
CA LEU A 169 -17.44 6.42 19.84
C LEU A 169 -17.54 5.10 19.03
N ALA A 170 -18.13 5.18 17.83
CA ALA A 170 -18.29 4.01 16.95
C ALA A 170 -16.93 3.47 16.45
N ASP A 171 -15.95 4.33 16.22
CA ASP A 171 -14.63 3.91 15.75
C ASP A 171 -13.83 3.27 16.90
N ILE A 172 -13.94 3.80 18.12
CA ILE A 172 -13.34 3.20 19.33
C ILE A 172 -13.87 1.77 19.53
N VAL A 173 -15.19 1.60 19.57
CA VAL A 173 -15.83 0.29 19.78
C VAL A 173 -15.44 -0.67 18.66
N ARG A 174 -15.48 -0.22 17.39
CA ARG A 174 -15.13 -1.05 16.24
C ARG A 174 -13.69 -1.54 16.32
N GLU A 175 -12.74 -0.67 16.68
CA GLU A 175 -11.32 -1.01 16.71
C GLU A 175 -10.96 -1.91 17.91
N MET A 176 -11.52 -1.62 19.10
CA MET A 176 -11.36 -2.47 20.28
C MET A 176 -11.85 -3.90 20.00
N VAL A 177 -13.04 -4.06 19.42
CA VAL A 177 -13.57 -5.39 19.08
C VAL A 177 -12.80 -6.03 17.92
N ALA A 178 -12.35 -5.26 16.92
CA ALA A 178 -11.56 -5.80 15.82
C ALA A 178 -10.25 -6.45 16.29
N LYS A 179 -9.57 -5.86 17.28
CA LYS A 179 -8.31 -6.38 17.82
C LYS A 179 -8.55 -7.47 18.86
N GLY A 180 -9.51 -7.28 19.77
CA GLY A 180 -9.74 -8.20 20.88
C GLY A 180 -10.70 -9.36 20.58
N GLY A 181 -11.46 -9.32 19.50
CA GLY A 181 -12.31 -10.43 19.05
C GLY A 181 -13.62 -10.66 19.81
N GLU A 182 -14.14 -11.88 19.69
CA GLU A 182 -15.47 -12.25 20.21
C GLU A 182 -15.51 -12.17 21.74
N GLN A 183 -14.41 -12.53 22.40
CA GLN A 183 -14.26 -12.53 23.85
C GLN A 183 -14.36 -11.15 24.50
N VAL A 184 -14.02 -10.07 23.78
CA VAL A 184 -14.10 -8.69 24.32
C VAL A 184 -15.36 -7.95 23.90
N GLN A 185 -16.13 -8.47 22.94
CA GLN A 185 -17.25 -7.76 22.34
C GLN A 185 -18.26 -7.30 23.39
N GLY A 186 -18.61 -8.19 24.34
CA GLY A 186 -19.56 -7.91 25.39
C GLY A 186 -19.08 -6.81 26.35
N SER A 187 -17.86 -6.92 26.85
CA SER A 187 -17.30 -5.97 27.82
C SER A 187 -17.08 -4.57 27.23
N VAL A 188 -16.61 -4.50 25.97
CA VAL A 188 -16.44 -3.24 25.23
C VAL A 188 -17.80 -2.57 24.97
N ALA A 189 -18.79 -3.32 24.47
CA ALA A 189 -20.09 -2.77 24.14
C ALA A 189 -20.87 -2.32 25.39
N GLU A 190 -20.84 -3.11 26.46
CA GLU A 190 -21.49 -2.77 27.73
C GLU A 190 -20.90 -1.51 28.34
N ARG A 191 -19.56 -1.42 28.42
CA ARG A 191 -18.90 -0.22 28.95
C ARG A 191 -19.20 1.03 28.11
N ALA A 192 -19.15 0.90 26.78
CA ALA A 192 -19.50 2.00 25.89
C ALA A 192 -20.94 2.47 26.08
N LEU A 193 -21.90 1.56 26.33
CA LEU A 193 -23.29 1.88 26.62
C LEU A 193 -23.46 2.65 27.94
N VAL A 194 -22.73 2.27 29.00
CA VAL A 194 -22.77 2.95 30.31
C VAL A 194 -22.31 4.40 30.20
N LEU A 195 -21.32 4.67 29.35
CA LEU A 195 -20.72 6.01 29.18
C LEU A 195 -21.42 6.88 28.13
N SER A 196 -22.41 6.34 27.42
CA SER A 196 -23.03 7.01 26.26
C SER A 196 -24.51 7.33 26.48
N ALA A 197 -25.02 8.29 25.70
CA ALA A 197 -26.44 8.59 25.68
C ALA A 197 -27.26 7.39 25.16
N PRO A 198 -28.51 7.17 25.64
CA PRO A 198 -29.34 6.02 25.23
C PRO A 198 -29.53 5.86 23.71
N ARG A 199 -29.53 6.98 22.96
CA ARG A 199 -29.63 6.99 21.49
C ARG A 199 -28.45 6.35 20.77
N ALA A 200 -27.30 6.20 21.42
CA ALA A 200 -26.09 5.63 20.83
C ALA A 200 -26.10 4.10 20.76
N ARG A 201 -27.07 3.43 21.41
CA ARG A 201 -27.12 1.96 21.51
C ARG A 201 -26.97 1.26 20.16
N ARG A 202 -27.77 1.65 19.16
CA ARG A 202 -27.69 1.05 17.82
C ARG A 202 -26.33 1.25 17.17
N ALA A 203 -25.72 2.43 17.32
CA ALA A 203 -24.41 2.71 16.75
C ALA A 203 -23.30 1.87 17.40
N ILE A 204 -23.37 1.66 18.72
CA ILE A 204 -22.43 0.80 19.46
C ILE A 204 -22.58 -0.67 19.02
N GLU A 205 -23.81 -1.18 18.95
CA GLU A 205 -24.10 -2.56 18.53
C GLU A 205 -23.61 -2.82 17.08
N THR A 206 -23.91 -1.90 16.16
CA THR A 206 -23.41 -1.98 14.78
C THR A 206 -21.88 -1.91 14.72
N ALA A 207 -21.26 -0.97 15.44
CA ALA A 207 -19.80 -0.86 15.49
C ALA A 207 -19.12 -2.12 16.05
N ALA A 208 -19.69 -2.71 17.10
CA ALA A 208 -19.19 -3.95 17.68
C ALA A 208 -19.33 -5.13 16.71
N ALA A 209 -20.45 -5.23 15.98
CA ALA A 209 -20.64 -6.25 14.95
C ALA A 209 -19.69 -6.07 13.75
N ASP A 210 -19.48 -4.84 13.29
CA ASP A 210 -18.49 -4.51 12.26
C ASP A 210 -17.08 -4.87 12.73
N GLY A 211 -16.75 -4.53 13.99
CA GLY A 211 -15.47 -4.86 14.61
C GLY A 211 -15.25 -6.37 14.67
N LEU A 212 -16.25 -7.13 15.08
CA LEU A 212 -16.17 -8.60 15.13
C LEU A 212 -16.07 -9.22 13.74
N THR A 213 -16.75 -8.65 12.75
CA THR A 213 -16.61 -9.08 11.34
C THR A 213 -15.18 -8.88 10.88
N ARG A 214 -14.61 -7.69 11.13
CA ARG A 214 -13.20 -7.39 10.85
C ARG A 214 -12.26 -8.31 11.62
N HIS A 215 -12.53 -8.61 12.89
CA HIS A 215 -11.73 -9.55 13.66
C HIS A 215 -11.75 -10.94 13.01
N ARG A 216 -12.92 -11.45 12.61
CA ARG A 216 -13.04 -12.75 11.94
C ARG A 216 -12.33 -12.78 10.59
N GLU A 217 -12.33 -11.66 9.87
CA GLU A 217 -11.55 -11.46 8.65
C GLU A 217 -10.04 -11.52 8.96
N LEU A 218 -9.58 -10.82 10.00
CA LEU A 218 -8.18 -10.75 10.43
C LEU A 218 -7.66 -12.01 11.13
N SER A 219 -8.53 -12.79 11.78
CA SER A 219 -8.13 -13.99 12.55
C SER A 219 -8.41 -15.29 11.79
N GLY A 220 -8.71 -15.20 10.48
CA GLY A 220 -8.90 -16.36 9.60
C GLY A 220 -10.04 -17.31 10.00
N SER A 221 -10.85 -16.95 11.00
CA SER A 221 -11.92 -17.80 11.56
C SER A 221 -13.25 -17.68 10.81
N GLY A 222 -13.32 -16.82 9.79
CA GLY A 222 -14.41 -16.85 8.83
C GLY A 222 -14.39 -18.16 8.04
N SER A 223 -15.47 -18.93 8.09
CA SER A 223 -15.69 -20.19 7.33
C SER A 223 -15.86 -19.96 5.80
N GLY A 224 -15.13 -18.99 5.24
CA GLY A 224 -14.93 -18.80 3.81
C GLY A 224 -13.45 -18.94 3.47
N PRO A 225 -13.09 -19.30 2.22
CA PRO A 225 -11.71 -19.26 1.77
C PRO A 225 -11.27 -17.81 1.62
N THR A 226 -10.97 -17.13 2.73
CA THR A 226 -10.58 -15.72 2.75
C THR A 226 -9.16 -15.55 3.28
N ARG A 227 -8.30 -15.06 2.40
CA ARG A 227 -6.82 -15.02 2.43
C ARG A 227 -6.17 -14.05 3.44
N LEU A 228 -6.82 -13.66 4.53
CA LEU A 228 -6.57 -12.34 5.13
C LEU A 228 -6.07 -12.34 6.58
N ALA A 229 -4.97 -13.05 6.83
CA ALA A 229 -3.88 -12.56 7.68
C ALA A 229 -2.64 -13.40 7.40
N ARG A 230 -2.19 -13.36 6.15
CA ARG A 230 -0.88 -13.94 5.86
C ARG A 230 0.15 -13.04 6.51
N ASP A 231 1.01 -13.62 7.34
CA ASP A 231 2.18 -12.93 7.86
C ASP A 231 3.07 -12.55 6.67
N HIS A 232 2.94 -11.32 6.19
CA HIS A 232 3.76 -10.86 5.08
C HIS A 232 5.21 -10.66 5.53
N ALA A 233 6.11 -11.02 4.63
CA ALA A 233 7.54 -10.88 4.83
C ALA A 233 8.23 -10.46 3.54
N MET A 234 9.49 -10.07 3.69
CA MET A 234 10.40 -9.83 2.58
C MET A 234 11.47 -10.90 2.52
N ALA A 235 11.49 -11.66 1.42
CA ALA A 235 12.53 -12.62 1.13
C ALA A 235 13.67 -11.92 0.36
N TYR A 236 14.89 -12.11 0.85
CA TYR A 236 16.12 -11.54 0.31
C TYR A 236 16.92 -12.65 -0.37
N PHE A 237 17.23 -12.47 -1.65
CA PHE A 237 18.04 -13.37 -2.45
C PHE A 237 19.31 -12.61 -2.91
N PRO A 238 20.38 -12.63 -2.11
CA PRO A 238 21.61 -11.91 -2.43
C PRO A 238 22.44 -12.64 -3.49
N SER A 239 22.90 -11.91 -4.51
CA SER A 239 23.85 -12.40 -5.52
C SER A 239 25.15 -12.81 -4.83
N ALA A 240 25.72 -13.95 -5.22
CA ALA A 240 26.93 -14.52 -4.61
C ALA A 240 26.83 -14.73 -3.08
N GLY A 241 25.61 -14.70 -2.54
CA GLY A 241 25.29 -14.80 -1.13
C GLY A 241 24.55 -16.09 -0.80
N SER A 242 24.11 -16.15 0.43
CA SER A 242 24.35 -17.33 1.24
C SER A 242 23.18 -17.37 2.23
N ALA A 243 22.23 -18.25 1.96
CA ALA A 243 20.90 -18.36 2.58
C ALA A 243 19.91 -17.24 2.23
N VAL A 244 18.71 -17.67 1.83
CA VAL A 244 17.54 -16.79 1.71
C VAL A 244 17.19 -16.29 3.09
N ARG A 245 17.24 -14.97 3.27
CA ARG A 245 16.80 -14.33 4.52
C ARG A 245 15.35 -13.89 4.36
N ILE A 246 14.51 -14.16 5.34
CA ILE A 246 13.11 -13.74 5.36
C ILE A 246 12.94 -12.79 6.55
N GLU A 247 12.50 -11.56 6.28
CA GLU A 247 12.21 -10.56 7.31
C GLU A 247 10.72 -10.30 7.40
N SER A 248 10.16 -10.48 8.59
CA SER A 248 8.82 -10.01 8.94
C SER A 248 8.90 -8.69 9.70
N SER A 249 7.84 -7.89 9.64
CA SER A 249 7.76 -6.61 10.36
C SER A 249 6.32 -6.36 10.78
N GLY A 250 6.14 -5.78 11.98
CA GLY A 250 4.82 -5.40 12.49
C GLY A 250 4.11 -4.29 11.68
N GLY A 251 4.77 -3.73 10.67
CA GLY A 251 4.15 -2.81 9.70
C GLY A 251 4.54 -3.15 8.26
N LEU A 252 3.54 -3.27 7.38
CA LEU A 252 3.72 -3.65 5.97
C LEU A 252 4.60 -2.67 5.20
N ASP A 253 4.46 -1.37 5.45
CA ASP A 253 5.25 -0.35 4.76
C ASP A 253 6.74 -0.41 5.13
N ARG A 254 7.06 -0.89 6.34
CA ARG A 254 8.47 -1.00 6.77
C ARG A 254 9.21 -2.08 5.97
N LEU A 255 8.52 -3.12 5.50
CA LEU A 255 9.14 -4.23 4.75
C LEU A 255 9.85 -3.75 3.48
N TYR A 256 9.32 -2.73 2.82
CA TYR A 256 9.88 -2.22 1.56
C TYR A 256 10.38 -0.77 1.63
N ARG A 257 10.09 -0.04 2.71
CA ARG A 257 10.69 1.29 2.96
C ARG A 257 11.97 1.25 3.80
N ARG A 258 12.22 0.13 4.49
CA ARG A 258 13.39 -0.06 5.36
C ARG A 258 13.89 -1.48 5.24
N ALA A 259 14.28 -1.86 4.03
CA ALA A 259 14.92 -3.14 3.80
C ALA A 259 16.25 -3.25 4.57
N VAL A 260 16.76 -4.47 4.74
CA VAL A 260 18.04 -4.71 5.42
C VAL A 260 19.17 -3.98 4.68
N SER A 261 19.84 -3.05 5.36
CA SER A 261 20.93 -2.28 4.80
C SER A 261 22.21 -3.10 4.58
N GLY A 262 23.07 -2.67 3.65
CA GLY A 262 24.42 -3.19 3.46
C GLY A 262 24.66 -3.88 2.11
N PHE A 263 23.66 -3.96 1.23
CA PHE A 263 23.84 -4.39 -0.16
C PHE A 263 24.16 -3.19 -1.07
N GLY A 264 24.80 -3.44 -2.21
CA GLY A 264 25.14 -2.41 -3.19
C GLY A 264 23.98 -1.99 -4.07
N VAL A 265 23.14 -2.95 -4.47
CA VAL A 265 21.93 -2.72 -5.28
C VAL A 265 20.79 -3.58 -4.75
N TYR A 266 19.64 -2.94 -4.57
CA TYR A 266 18.39 -3.52 -4.12
C TYR A 266 17.41 -3.61 -5.29
N THR A 267 17.09 -4.82 -5.76
CA THR A 267 16.05 -5.01 -6.78
C THR A 267 14.78 -5.57 -6.18
N PHE A 268 13.78 -4.71 -6.02
CA PHE A 268 12.44 -5.10 -5.63
C PHE A 268 11.71 -5.75 -6.81
N VAL A 269 11.22 -6.97 -6.61
CA VAL A 269 10.45 -7.72 -7.61
C VAL A 269 8.98 -7.61 -7.26
N MET A 270 8.18 -7.01 -8.15
CA MET A 270 6.75 -6.87 -7.97
C MET A 270 5.99 -7.62 -9.07
N VAL A 271 4.86 -8.22 -8.71
CA VAL A 271 3.94 -8.83 -9.67
C VAL A 271 2.94 -7.80 -10.20
N GLY A 272 2.39 -8.09 -11.38
CA GLY A 272 1.30 -7.30 -11.93
C GLY A 272 -0.03 -7.44 -11.18
N PRO A 273 -1.00 -6.57 -11.49
CA PRO A 273 -2.34 -6.65 -10.91
C PRO A 273 -2.99 -7.99 -11.25
N ASN A 274 -3.66 -8.58 -10.26
CA ASN A 274 -4.41 -9.83 -10.42
C ASN A 274 -3.55 -10.99 -10.98
N VAL A 275 -2.31 -11.15 -10.51
CA VAL A 275 -1.34 -12.17 -11.00
C VAL A 275 -1.96 -13.57 -11.19
N GLU A 276 -2.84 -13.98 -10.29
CA GLU A 276 -3.53 -15.29 -10.31
C GLU A 276 -4.57 -15.45 -11.43
N ARG A 277 -5.03 -14.32 -12.00
CA ARG A 277 -6.02 -14.26 -13.07
C ARG A 277 -5.42 -13.83 -14.40
N LEU A 278 -4.09 -13.68 -14.46
CA LEU A 278 -3.40 -13.36 -15.72
C LEU A 278 -3.57 -14.49 -16.74
N ALA A 279 -3.34 -14.17 -18.01
CA ALA A 279 -3.27 -15.17 -19.05
C ALA A 279 -2.16 -16.20 -18.74
N GLN A 280 -2.33 -17.43 -19.20
CA GLN A 280 -1.40 -18.52 -18.91
C GLN A 280 0.06 -18.19 -19.30
N THR A 281 0.25 -17.46 -20.39
CA THR A 281 1.58 -17.00 -20.85
C THR A 281 2.23 -16.06 -19.86
N ASP A 282 1.47 -15.12 -19.28
CA ASP A 282 1.98 -14.18 -18.30
C ASP A 282 2.23 -14.87 -16.96
N GLN A 283 1.37 -15.81 -16.53
CA GLN A 283 1.61 -16.61 -15.34
C GLN A 283 2.89 -17.43 -15.45
N ALA A 284 3.12 -18.06 -16.61
CA ALA A 284 4.33 -18.81 -16.88
C ALA A 284 5.59 -17.91 -16.84
N ARG A 285 5.49 -16.65 -17.28
CA ARG A 285 6.57 -15.66 -17.16
C ARG A 285 6.91 -15.37 -15.70
N HIS A 286 5.90 -15.16 -14.85
CA HIS A 286 6.13 -14.95 -13.42
C HIS A 286 6.75 -16.19 -12.77
N GLN A 287 6.16 -17.36 -13.00
CA GLN A 287 6.67 -18.64 -12.48
C GLN A 287 8.13 -18.87 -12.85
N GLU A 288 8.49 -18.62 -14.10
CA GLU A 288 9.87 -18.80 -14.55
C GLU A 288 10.81 -17.78 -13.91
N LEU A 289 10.44 -16.49 -13.81
CA LEU A 289 11.28 -15.50 -13.13
C LEU A 289 11.57 -15.92 -11.68
N PHE A 290 10.53 -16.29 -10.92
CA PHE A 290 10.72 -16.69 -9.52
C PHE A 290 11.50 -18.00 -9.40
N ARG A 291 11.27 -18.96 -10.30
CA ARG A 291 12.09 -20.19 -10.37
C ARG A 291 13.56 -19.84 -10.62
N LEU A 292 13.84 -18.92 -11.54
CA LEU A 292 15.21 -18.50 -11.83
C LEU A 292 15.86 -17.81 -10.62
N VAL A 293 15.20 -16.85 -9.98
CA VAL A 293 15.72 -16.21 -8.76
C VAL A 293 15.98 -17.25 -7.66
N GLU A 294 15.05 -18.15 -7.42
CA GLU A 294 15.19 -19.24 -6.44
C GLU A 294 16.38 -20.17 -6.75
N THR A 295 16.60 -20.50 -8.03
CA THR A 295 17.66 -21.44 -8.42
C THR A 295 19.04 -20.82 -8.60
N TYR A 296 19.12 -19.55 -9.01
CA TYR A 296 20.39 -18.90 -9.37
C TYR A 296 20.89 -17.95 -8.28
N ALA A 297 20.02 -17.16 -7.67
CA ALA A 297 20.43 -16.20 -6.65
C ALA A 297 20.57 -16.83 -5.24
N ALA A 298 20.04 -18.04 -5.00
CA ALA A 298 20.06 -18.66 -3.66
C ALA A 298 21.25 -19.61 -3.39
N VAL A 299 22.28 -19.65 -4.26
CA VAL A 299 23.36 -20.64 -4.16
C VAL A 299 24.50 -20.13 -3.26
N GLY A 300 24.46 -20.46 -1.95
CA GLY A 300 25.56 -20.18 -1.01
C GLY A 300 25.28 -20.53 0.47
N GLY A 301 26.33 -20.52 1.31
CA GLY A 301 26.37 -20.73 2.79
C GLY A 301 25.73 -19.62 3.65
N ASP A 302 26.41 -19.01 4.64
CA ASP A 302 25.86 -17.92 5.48
C ASP A 302 26.59 -16.60 5.18
N ALA A 303 25.89 -15.51 4.87
CA ALA A 303 26.53 -14.25 4.48
C ALA A 303 25.72 -13.02 4.89
N ALA A 304 26.36 -12.21 5.72
CA ALA A 304 25.94 -10.86 6.01
C ALA A 304 25.84 -10.02 4.71
N PRO A 305 25.02 -8.95 4.71
CA PRO A 305 24.94 -7.99 3.61
C PRO A 305 26.33 -7.48 3.19
N ARG A 306 26.58 -7.43 1.88
CA ARG A 306 27.85 -6.97 1.30
C ARG A 306 27.64 -5.83 0.32
N PRO A 307 28.45 -4.76 0.38
CA PRO A 307 28.23 -3.56 -0.43
C PRO A 307 28.48 -3.77 -1.93
N ASP A 308 29.21 -4.81 -2.33
CA ASP A 308 29.41 -5.20 -3.73
C ASP A 308 28.36 -6.19 -4.26
N ALA A 309 27.51 -6.72 -3.37
CA ALA A 309 26.48 -7.67 -3.74
C ALA A 309 25.18 -6.96 -4.17
N HIS A 310 24.51 -7.57 -5.13
CA HIS A 310 23.13 -7.26 -5.49
C HIS A 310 22.18 -8.14 -4.64
N VAL A 311 20.94 -7.72 -4.47
CA VAL A 311 19.92 -8.51 -3.77
C VAL A 311 18.56 -8.35 -4.44
N PHE A 312 17.87 -9.48 -4.69
CA PHE A 312 16.45 -9.45 -5.03
C PHE A 312 15.61 -9.47 -3.76
N LEU A 313 14.61 -8.59 -3.70
CA LEU A 313 13.64 -8.48 -2.61
C LEU A 313 12.26 -8.86 -3.13
N ILE A 314 11.67 -9.91 -2.54
CA ILE A 314 10.42 -10.50 -3.02
C ILE A 314 9.38 -10.50 -1.89
N PRO A 315 8.19 -9.88 -2.08
CA PRO A 315 7.05 -10.00 -1.18
C PRO A 315 6.59 -11.44 -1.12
N VAL A 316 6.66 -12.03 0.07
CA VAL A 316 6.23 -13.40 0.34
C VAL A 316 5.30 -13.46 1.54
N ASP A 317 4.50 -14.50 1.59
CA ASP A 317 3.71 -14.91 2.74
C ASP A 317 4.55 -15.89 3.56
N ALA A 318 4.96 -15.48 4.76
CA ALA A 318 5.86 -16.24 5.63
C ALA A 318 5.30 -17.62 6.00
N GLU A 319 3.97 -17.74 6.08
CA GLU A 319 3.27 -19.00 6.36
C GLU A 319 3.42 -20.05 5.24
N LEU A 320 3.74 -19.61 4.01
CA LEU A 320 3.89 -20.48 2.85
C LEU A 320 5.32 -20.98 2.65
N GLY A 321 6.19 -20.79 3.64
CA GLY A 321 7.57 -21.26 3.62
C GLY A 321 7.70 -22.74 3.22
N GLY A 322 8.66 -23.03 2.35
CA GLY A 322 8.92 -24.39 1.83
C GLY A 322 8.14 -24.76 0.56
N MET A 323 7.21 -23.91 0.11
CA MET A 323 6.60 -24.02 -1.22
C MET A 323 7.53 -23.42 -2.29
N PRO A 324 7.34 -23.71 -3.59
CA PRO A 324 8.06 -22.97 -4.65
C PRO A 324 7.82 -21.47 -4.54
N LEU A 325 8.85 -20.64 -4.76
CA LEU A 325 8.80 -19.19 -4.52
C LEU A 325 7.58 -18.49 -5.14
N PHE A 326 7.18 -18.83 -6.37
CA PHE A 326 5.98 -18.27 -7.01
C PHE A 326 4.70 -18.44 -6.18
N ASN A 327 4.56 -19.57 -5.47
CA ASN A 327 3.40 -19.85 -4.62
C ASN A 327 3.49 -19.15 -3.27
N GLN A 328 4.67 -18.69 -2.87
CA GLN A 328 4.87 -17.91 -1.65
C GLN A 328 4.58 -16.43 -1.87
N VAL A 329 4.52 -15.93 -3.12
CA VAL A 329 4.44 -14.49 -3.38
C VAL A 329 3.19 -13.86 -2.76
N ALA A 330 3.41 -12.85 -1.92
CA ALA A 330 2.37 -12.01 -1.33
C ALA A 330 1.88 -10.99 -2.36
N ALA A 331 0.93 -11.39 -3.20
CA ALA A 331 0.44 -10.57 -4.31
C ALA A 331 -0.20 -9.23 -3.86
N ASP A 332 -0.82 -9.21 -2.68
CA ASP A 332 -1.41 -8.03 -2.06
C ASP A 332 -0.37 -7.05 -1.50
N LEU A 333 0.70 -7.55 -0.85
CA LEU A 333 1.84 -6.71 -0.47
C LEU A 333 2.51 -6.13 -1.73
N SER A 334 2.72 -6.95 -2.75
CA SER A 334 3.25 -6.50 -4.05
C SER A 334 2.35 -5.44 -4.70
N ASP A 335 1.03 -5.59 -4.62
CA ASP A 335 0.09 -4.61 -5.17
C ASP A 335 0.14 -3.27 -4.42
N ARG A 336 0.32 -3.31 -3.10
CA ARG A 336 0.53 -2.11 -2.28
C ARG A 336 1.84 -1.40 -2.65
N MET A 337 2.96 -2.14 -2.72
CA MET A 337 4.26 -1.63 -3.15
C MET A 337 4.15 -0.93 -4.50
N ARG A 338 3.51 -1.59 -5.48
CA ARG A 338 3.31 -1.07 -6.84
C ARG A 338 2.44 0.18 -6.84
N ARG A 339 1.34 0.24 -6.07
CA ARG A 339 0.49 1.44 -5.98
C ARG A 339 1.24 2.65 -5.42
N GLN A 340 2.01 2.46 -4.36
CA GLN A 340 2.80 3.57 -3.80
C GLN A 340 3.87 4.05 -4.78
N LEU A 341 4.53 3.15 -5.50
CA LEU A 341 5.49 3.53 -6.54
C LEU A 341 4.82 4.29 -7.68
N ILE A 342 3.63 3.86 -8.13
CA ILE A 342 2.85 4.56 -9.15
C ILE A 342 2.50 5.99 -8.69
N GLU A 343 2.13 6.17 -7.42
CA GLU A 343 1.83 7.49 -6.84
C GLU A 343 3.08 8.38 -6.80
N ASP A 344 4.22 7.83 -6.34
CA ASP A 344 5.51 8.52 -6.32
C ASP A 344 5.95 8.96 -7.72
N LEU A 345 5.90 8.05 -8.70
CA LEU A 345 6.23 8.34 -10.10
C LEU A 345 5.34 9.46 -10.68
N ARG A 346 4.04 9.45 -10.39
CA ARG A 346 3.15 10.57 -10.79
C ARG A 346 3.56 11.88 -10.14
N GLY A 347 3.92 11.85 -8.86
CA GLY A 347 4.43 13.01 -8.13
C GLY A 347 5.71 13.57 -8.73
N GLN A 348 6.55 12.72 -9.32
CA GLN A 348 7.80 13.08 -10.00
C GLN A 348 7.61 13.49 -11.46
N GLY A 349 6.38 13.44 -12.00
CA GLY A 349 6.09 13.77 -13.41
C GLY A 349 6.21 12.59 -14.38
N GLU A 350 6.56 11.40 -13.90
CA GLU A 350 6.73 10.16 -14.67
C GLU A 350 5.39 9.45 -14.94
N ALA A 351 4.40 10.20 -15.43
CA ALA A 351 3.03 9.72 -15.61
C ALA A 351 2.93 8.56 -16.63
N GLY A 352 3.81 8.52 -17.64
CA GLY A 352 3.88 7.45 -18.62
C GLY A 352 4.28 6.11 -18.00
N LEU A 353 5.37 6.10 -17.24
CA LEU A 353 5.83 4.91 -16.53
C LEU A 353 4.83 4.46 -15.46
N ALA A 354 4.25 5.41 -14.72
CA ALA A 354 3.21 5.11 -13.74
C ALA A 354 1.97 4.44 -14.38
N ALA A 355 1.54 4.90 -15.56
CA ALA A 355 0.45 4.28 -16.30
C ALA A 355 0.81 2.88 -16.81
N ARG A 356 2.08 2.68 -17.20
CA ARG A 356 2.60 1.37 -17.62
C ARG A 356 2.61 0.39 -16.45
N LEU A 357 3.15 0.73 -15.29
CA LEU A 357 3.09 -0.10 -14.07
C LEU A 357 1.65 -0.38 -13.60
N GLN A 358 0.72 0.55 -13.85
CA GLN A 358 -0.67 0.36 -13.47
C GLN A 358 -1.36 -0.71 -14.31
N LYS A 359 -1.04 -0.78 -15.62
CA LYS A 359 -1.73 -1.62 -16.61
C LYS A 359 -0.96 -2.89 -16.99
N GLY A 360 0.36 -2.87 -16.90
CA GLY A 360 1.24 -3.96 -17.32
C GLY A 360 0.97 -5.24 -16.51
N ALA A 361 1.13 -6.38 -17.16
CA ALA A 361 0.97 -7.69 -16.53
C ALA A 361 2.14 -8.01 -15.57
N GLY A 362 3.27 -7.34 -15.72
CA GLY A 362 4.51 -7.63 -15.01
C GLY A 362 5.17 -8.95 -15.48
N PRO A 363 6.16 -9.43 -14.74
CA PRO A 363 6.68 -8.86 -13.49
C PRO A 363 7.44 -7.55 -13.70
N PHE A 364 7.58 -6.75 -12.64
CA PHE A 364 8.30 -5.49 -12.63
C PHE A 364 9.52 -5.58 -11.72
N LEU A 365 10.67 -5.09 -12.17
CA LEU A 365 11.90 -5.01 -11.39
C LEU A 365 12.22 -3.54 -11.13
N VAL A 366 12.48 -3.19 -9.87
CA VAL A 366 12.87 -1.83 -9.48
C VAL A 366 14.16 -1.91 -8.71
N ALA A 367 15.25 -1.57 -9.38
CA ALA A 367 16.59 -1.54 -8.80
C ALA A 367 16.92 -0.14 -8.26
N ALA A 368 17.44 -0.09 -7.04
CA ALA A 368 17.85 1.12 -6.34
C ALA A 368 19.16 0.90 -5.58
N LEU A 369 19.85 2.00 -5.25
CA LEU A 369 21.05 1.97 -4.40
C LEU A 369 20.72 2.01 -2.91
N GLU A 370 19.51 2.44 -2.57
CA GLU A 370 19.02 2.57 -1.20
C GLU A 370 18.12 1.38 -0.85
N PRO A 371 18.08 0.94 0.43
CA PRO A 371 17.19 -0.12 0.91
C PRO A 371 15.73 0.36 1.05
N ASP A 372 15.25 1.19 0.12
CA ASP A 372 13.93 1.80 0.14
C ASP A 372 13.34 1.78 -1.28
N LEU A 373 12.14 1.23 -1.43
CA LEU A 373 11.40 1.25 -2.70
C LEU A 373 10.91 2.66 -3.06
N LEU A 374 10.79 3.59 -2.12
CA LEU A 374 10.24 4.93 -2.35
C LEU A 374 11.21 5.95 -1.75
N PRO A 375 12.10 6.53 -2.57
CA PRO A 375 13.28 7.19 -2.06
C PRO A 375 12.85 8.42 -1.24
N GLY A 376 13.53 8.65 -0.12
CA GLY A 376 13.27 9.85 0.68
C GLY A 376 13.68 11.15 -0.01
N ARG A 377 14.40 11.07 -1.13
CA ARG A 377 14.96 12.21 -1.86
C ARG A 377 14.46 12.24 -3.29
N VAL A 378 14.02 13.43 -3.72
CA VAL A 378 13.69 13.70 -5.12
C VAL A 378 14.95 13.51 -5.98
N GLY A 379 14.84 12.74 -7.06
CA GLY A 379 15.94 12.48 -7.99
C GLY A 379 16.86 11.31 -7.60
N ALA A 380 16.48 10.47 -6.64
CA ALA A 380 17.25 9.25 -6.38
C ALA A 380 17.27 8.33 -7.61
N HIS A 381 18.45 7.83 -7.97
CA HIS A 381 18.63 6.98 -9.14
C HIS A 381 17.95 5.63 -8.98
N ARG A 382 17.15 5.25 -9.99
CA ARG A 382 16.43 3.97 -10.02
C ARG A 382 16.38 3.43 -11.42
N LEU A 383 16.49 2.12 -11.56
CA LEU A 383 16.25 1.42 -12.81
C LEU A 383 14.95 0.62 -12.68
N VAL A 384 13.97 0.96 -13.51
CA VAL A 384 12.69 0.27 -13.58
C VAL A 384 12.65 -0.56 -14.87
N ALA A 385 12.42 -1.87 -14.73
CA ALA A 385 12.22 -2.78 -15.85
C ALA A 385 10.80 -3.36 -15.82
N ASP A 386 10.07 -3.22 -16.92
CA ASP A 386 8.75 -3.84 -17.12
C ASP A 386 8.85 -5.05 -18.03
N LEU A 387 8.81 -6.25 -17.44
CA LEU A 387 8.95 -7.49 -18.17
C LEU A 387 7.64 -7.99 -18.81
N SER A 388 6.56 -7.19 -18.80
CA SER A 388 5.24 -7.56 -19.34
C SER A 388 5.27 -8.06 -20.79
N GLU A 389 6.17 -7.51 -21.61
CA GLU A 389 6.27 -7.82 -23.04
C GLU A 389 7.45 -8.75 -23.35
N LEU A 390 8.21 -9.14 -22.33
CA LEU A 390 9.39 -9.97 -22.51
C LEU A 390 9.02 -11.45 -22.58
N GLY A 391 9.57 -12.15 -23.57
CA GLY A 391 9.45 -13.60 -23.69
C GLY A 391 10.10 -14.33 -22.51
N ILE A 392 9.54 -15.49 -22.15
CA ILE A 392 10.03 -16.32 -21.03
C ILE A 392 11.49 -16.75 -21.26
N GLU A 393 11.86 -16.98 -22.53
CA GLU A 393 13.19 -17.36 -22.99
C GLU A 393 14.28 -16.33 -22.65
N HIS A 394 13.91 -15.08 -22.37
CA HIS A 394 14.85 -14.01 -22.04
C HIS A 394 15.06 -13.82 -20.54
N LEU A 395 14.22 -14.41 -19.69
CA LEU A 395 14.25 -14.17 -18.24
C LEU A 395 15.56 -14.64 -17.60
N TYR A 396 16.18 -15.69 -18.13
CA TYR A 396 17.50 -16.12 -17.68
C TYR A 396 18.55 -15.01 -17.88
N ALA A 397 18.56 -14.37 -19.06
CA ALA A 397 19.50 -13.29 -19.34
C ALA A 397 19.22 -12.05 -18.50
N VAL A 398 17.95 -11.78 -18.14
CA VAL A 398 17.60 -10.72 -17.20
C VAL A 398 18.16 -11.02 -15.81
N VAL A 399 17.94 -12.21 -15.27
CA VAL A 399 18.46 -12.59 -13.95
C VAL A 399 19.99 -12.57 -13.96
N ASP A 400 20.63 -13.09 -15.00
CA ASP A 400 22.10 -13.06 -15.19
C ASP A 400 22.65 -11.62 -15.23
N ALA A 401 21.95 -10.67 -15.87
CA ALA A 401 22.38 -9.28 -15.92
C ALA A 401 22.45 -8.62 -14.51
N PHE A 402 21.51 -8.98 -13.64
CA PHE A 402 21.45 -8.51 -12.25
C PHE A 402 22.39 -9.28 -11.31
N ASP A 403 22.54 -10.59 -11.49
CA ASP A 403 23.31 -11.47 -10.61
C ASP A 403 24.83 -11.27 -10.76
N ARG A 404 25.28 -10.81 -11.92
CA ARG A 404 26.70 -10.47 -12.16
C ARG A 404 27.20 -9.40 -11.20
N ASP A 405 28.32 -9.70 -10.54
CA ASP A 405 29.03 -8.79 -9.65
C ASP A 405 29.11 -7.35 -10.17
N ILE A 406 28.90 -6.43 -9.25
CA ILE A 406 29.14 -5.00 -9.44
C ILE A 406 30.56 -4.75 -8.94
N GLY A 407 31.40 -4.14 -9.78
CA GLY A 407 32.76 -3.78 -9.37
C GLY A 407 32.73 -2.98 -8.06
N LEU A 408 33.63 -3.29 -7.13
CA LEU A 408 33.73 -2.61 -5.83
C LEU A 408 33.87 -1.09 -5.95
N ASP A 409 34.38 -0.61 -7.08
CA ASP A 409 34.53 0.80 -7.44
C ASP A 409 33.22 1.49 -7.86
N LEU A 410 32.21 0.70 -8.25
CA LEU A 410 30.87 1.13 -8.66
C LEU A 410 29.82 0.89 -7.56
N ALA A 411 30.12 0.05 -6.58
CA ALA A 411 29.24 -0.30 -5.48
C ALA A 411 28.62 0.95 -4.79
N GLY A 412 27.29 0.99 -4.73
CA GLY A 412 26.55 2.09 -4.11
C GLY A 412 26.54 3.40 -4.90
N ARG A 413 26.96 3.39 -6.16
CA ARG A 413 26.98 4.59 -7.04
C ARG A 413 26.01 4.46 -8.21
N PRO A 414 25.52 5.56 -8.80
CA PRO A 414 24.59 5.53 -9.93
C PRO A 414 25.10 4.71 -11.13
N GLU A 415 26.42 4.71 -11.35
CA GLU A 415 27.07 3.97 -12.43
C GLU A 415 26.85 2.45 -12.33
N SER A 416 26.54 1.90 -11.14
CA SER A 416 26.17 0.50 -11.03
C SER A 416 24.80 0.19 -11.63
N LEU A 417 23.84 1.11 -11.54
CA LEU A 417 22.54 0.98 -12.19
C LEU A 417 22.65 1.13 -13.70
N GLU A 418 23.53 2.02 -14.17
CA GLU A 418 23.86 2.15 -15.60
C GLU A 418 24.51 0.88 -16.13
N ALA A 419 25.46 0.30 -15.41
CA ALA A 419 26.08 -0.97 -15.80
C ALA A 419 25.05 -2.11 -15.91
N ILE A 420 24.07 -2.17 -14.99
CA ILE A 420 22.96 -3.13 -15.09
C ILE A 420 22.06 -2.81 -16.29
N ARG A 421 21.70 -1.55 -16.51
CA ARG A 421 20.89 -1.11 -17.66
C ARG A 421 21.54 -1.51 -18.97
N ASP A 422 22.85 -1.28 -19.11
CA ASP A 422 23.59 -1.58 -20.34
C ASP A 422 23.60 -3.10 -20.60
N ARG A 423 23.82 -3.93 -19.56
CA ARG A 423 23.69 -5.40 -19.65
C ARG A 423 22.28 -5.83 -20.04
N LEU A 424 21.24 -5.18 -19.51
CA LEU A 424 19.85 -5.44 -19.85
C LEU A 424 19.51 -4.96 -21.27
N GLY A 425 20.17 -3.92 -21.77
CA GLY A 425 20.05 -3.44 -23.15
C GLY A 425 20.50 -4.49 -24.18
N ASP A 426 21.46 -5.33 -23.81
CA ASP A 426 21.90 -6.46 -24.64
C ASP A 426 20.87 -7.62 -24.66
N VAL A 427 19.94 -7.66 -23.71
CA VAL A 427 18.84 -8.62 -23.69
C VAL A 427 17.81 -8.19 -24.74
N ARG A 428 17.91 -8.77 -25.93
CA ARG A 428 16.98 -8.49 -27.03
C ARG A 428 15.55 -8.81 -26.62
N ALA A 429 14.73 -7.77 -26.45
CA ALA A 429 13.28 -7.93 -26.56
C ALA A 429 12.93 -8.29 -28.01
N PRO A 430 11.83 -9.04 -28.25
CA PRO A 430 11.37 -9.32 -29.60
C PRO A 430 11.17 -7.99 -30.32
N GLN A 431 12.00 -7.72 -31.33
CA GLN A 431 11.73 -6.65 -32.28
C GLN A 431 10.42 -7.02 -32.96
N SER A 432 9.37 -6.21 -32.77
CA SER A 432 8.18 -6.31 -33.60
C SER A 432 8.66 -6.28 -35.04
N SER A 433 8.50 -7.39 -35.75
CA SER A 433 9.00 -7.57 -37.10
C SER A 433 8.15 -6.75 -38.08
N ASP A 434 8.25 -5.42 -38.01
CA ASP A 434 7.85 -4.53 -39.08
C ASP A 434 9.13 -4.10 -39.79
N ALA A 435 9.40 -4.78 -40.89
CA ALA A 435 10.55 -4.54 -41.74
C ALA A 435 10.49 -3.12 -42.32
N GLY A 436 11.43 -2.26 -41.96
CA GLY A 436 11.74 -1.07 -42.77
C GLY A 436 12.19 0.20 -42.05
N THR A 437 12.19 0.28 -40.71
CA THR A 437 12.64 1.50 -40.01
C THR A 437 13.92 1.27 -39.21
N VAL A 438 14.85 2.21 -39.39
CA VAL A 438 16.20 2.21 -38.81
C VAL A 438 16.13 2.12 -37.29
N ALA A 439 16.90 1.18 -36.75
CA ALA A 439 16.98 0.83 -35.34
C ALA A 439 17.62 1.96 -34.51
N THR A 440 16.78 2.73 -33.81
CA THR A 440 17.15 3.50 -32.61
C THR A 440 16.02 3.44 -31.58
N SER A 441 15.30 2.33 -31.50
CA SER A 441 14.27 2.16 -30.48
C SER A 441 14.96 1.72 -29.20
N GLU A 442 15.15 2.66 -28.28
CA GLU A 442 15.42 2.35 -26.87
C GLU A 442 14.49 1.23 -26.40
N SER A 443 15.04 0.32 -25.59
CA SER A 443 14.30 -0.77 -24.98
C SER A 443 13.11 -0.20 -24.22
N VAL A 444 11.92 -0.23 -24.84
CA VAL A 444 10.64 0.36 -24.36
C VAL A 444 10.18 -0.19 -22.98
N TRP A 445 10.95 -1.12 -22.43
CA TRP A 445 10.74 -1.80 -21.16
C TRP A 445 11.74 -1.43 -20.06
N LEU A 446 12.75 -0.59 -20.33
CA LEU A 446 13.77 -0.14 -19.37
C LEU A 446 13.72 1.37 -19.18
N PHE A 447 13.73 1.83 -17.92
CA PHE A 447 13.63 3.24 -17.57
C PHE A 447 14.63 3.57 -16.46
N LEU A 448 15.58 4.47 -16.73
CA LEU A 448 16.50 4.98 -15.71
C LEU A 448 15.97 6.34 -15.21
N LEU A 449 15.69 6.42 -13.92
CA LEU A 449 15.20 7.61 -13.23
C LEU A 449 16.35 8.29 -12.48
N GLY A 450 16.19 9.58 -12.20
CA GLY A 450 17.14 10.35 -11.39
C GLY A 450 18.27 11.01 -12.18
N ASP A 451 18.28 10.92 -13.52
CA ASP A 451 19.22 11.70 -14.32
C ASP A 451 18.69 13.16 -14.48
N PRO A 452 19.40 14.17 -13.95
CA PRO A 452 19.03 15.57 -14.15
C PRO A 452 19.17 16.05 -15.61
N GLY A 453 19.79 15.25 -16.50
CA GLY A 453 20.12 15.65 -17.87
C GLY A 453 18.99 15.59 -18.90
N GLU A 454 18.03 14.66 -18.78
CA GLU A 454 17.11 14.36 -19.91
C GLU A 454 15.62 14.64 -19.63
N SER A 455 15.17 14.59 -18.38
CA SER A 455 13.73 14.68 -18.06
C SER A 455 13.10 16.09 -18.28
N GLY A 456 13.91 17.11 -18.62
CA GLY A 456 13.44 18.48 -18.90
C GLY A 456 13.40 18.91 -20.38
N ALA A 457 14.08 18.20 -21.30
CA ALA A 457 14.26 18.69 -22.68
C ALA A 457 13.26 18.08 -23.70
N GLY A 458 12.65 16.94 -23.39
CA GLY A 458 11.76 16.22 -24.31
C GLY A 458 10.38 16.83 -24.53
N ALA A 459 9.82 17.55 -23.55
CA ALA A 459 8.48 18.14 -23.66
C ALA A 459 8.49 19.59 -24.20
N GLY A 460 9.58 20.34 -24.00
CA GLY A 460 9.73 21.72 -24.49
C GLY A 460 10.16 21.82 -25.96
N ALA A 461 10.94 20.85 -26.45
CA ALA A 461 11.47 20.87 -27.82
C ALA A 461 10.39 20.57 -28.90
N ALA A 462 9.31 19.88 -28.53
CA ALA A 462 8.20 19.62 -29.45
C ALA A 462 7.32 20.87 -29.70
N ILE A 463 7.19 21.77 -28.71
CA ILE A 463 6.45 23.03 -28.86
C ILE A 463 7.35 24.11 -29.49
N GLY A 464 8.66 24.12 -29.19
CA GLY A 464 9.62 25.02 -29.83
C GLY A 464 9.82 24.77 -31.33
N ARG A 465 9.81 23.51 -31.79
CA ARG A 465 9.91 23.17 -33.23
C ARG A 465 8.64 23.42 -34.02
N LEU A 466 7.48 23.49 -33.38
CA LEU A 466 6.22 23.85 -34.05
C LEU A 466 6.06 25.36 -34.26
N MET A 467 6.69 26.20 -33.43
CA MET A 467 6.70 27.66 -33.62
C MET A 467 7.77 28.14 -34.61
N LEU A 468 8.91 27.45 -34.73
CA LEU A 468 9.94 27.79 -35.72
C LEU A 468 9.61 27.29 -37.15
N GLY A 469 8.76 26.27 -37.29
CA GLY A 469 8.30 25.79 -38.61
C GLY A 469 7.20 26.64 -39.27
N VAL A 470 6.51 27.52 -38.52
CA VAL A 470 5.46 28.40 -39.08
C VAL A 470 6.04 29.75 -39.53
N ALA A 471 7.18 30.18 -38.99
CA ALA A 471 7.84 31.42 -39.41
C ALA A 471 8.47 31.34 -40.82
N ASP A 472 8.87 30.14 -41.28
CA ASP A 472 9.41 29.93 -42.63
C ASP A 472 8.34 29.74 -43.71
N LEU A 473 7.07 29.56 -43.34
CA LEU A 473 5.95 29.38 -44.29
C LEU A 473 5.26 30.71 -44.66
N LEU A 474 5.67 31.85 -44.08
CA LEU A 474 5.12 33.18 -44.37
C LEU A 474 6.08 34.10 -45.16
N LYS A 475 7.20 33.58 -45.68
CA LYS A 475 8.18 34.36 -46.47
C LYS A 475 8.15 34.13 -47.99
N ASN A 476 7.13 33.46 -48.52
CA ASN A 476 6.98 33.32 -49.97
C ASN A 476 6.07 34.43 -50.54
N GLU A 477 6.63 35.63 -50.70
CA GLU A 477 6.12 36.62 -51.65
C GLU A 477 6.47 36.17 -53.08
N PRO A 478 5.52 36.14 -54.03
CA PRO A 478 5.83 35.90 -55.43
C PRO A 478 6.52 37.14 -56.04
N PRO A 479 7.53 36.97 -56.90
CA PRO A 479 8.15 38.09 -57.58
C PRO A 479 7.16 38.74 -58.55
N SER A 480 7.09 40.06 -58.47
CA SER A 480 6.37 40.93 -59.41
C SER A 480 7.25 41.24 -60.62
N ALA A 481 6.61 41.29 -61.79
CA ALA A 481 7.07 41.68 -63.14
C ALA A 481 7.68 40.55 -64.00
#